data_AF-A0A949ZM48-F1
#
_entry.id   AF-A0A949ZM48-F1
#
_cell.length_a   1.000
_cell.length_b   1.000
_cell.length_c   1.000
_cell.angle_alpha   90.00
_cell.angle_beta   90.00
_cell.angle_gamma   90.00
#
_symmetry.space_group_name_H-M   'P 1'
#
loop_
_entity.id
_entity.type
_entity.pdbx_description
1 polymer ?
#
loop_
_entity_poly.entity_id
_entity_poly.type
_entity_poly.pdbx_seq_one_letter_code
_entity_poly.pdbx_strand_id
1 'polypeptide(L)'
;MASAHTATLEGAGTSTDEALQEEFRKRFVALASVAHELKTPLAVMGGYTELLLSGGVGPLNPRQRGVLQEMMASSERLRKFVEDFLSFSAMQTGKLKMNIELADLNATLVEVCNLWKSQFASKGVTLKIVPSIGLPPLAFDSLKVQHVVSNLLQNALKFTLEGGTVEAGLEPFFWERRSTHAPLSGKDRRSRAGLAHNSVRIWVRDTGPGIAAEYHQEIFEDFRMLPYAKKVTGAGIGLGLAIARRLVQAHGGKIWIESEPGHGSKFCFLLPVQPNLEGER
;
A
#
# COMPACT_ATOMS: atom_id res chain seq x y z
N MET A 1 -13.52 -53.06 28.51
CA MET A 1 -12.38 -52.20 28.87
C MET A 1 -11.68 -51.70 27.61
N ALA A 2 -12.19 -50.62 27.00
CA ALA A 2 -11.49 -49.84 25.97
C ALA A 2 -12.35 -48.61 25.62
N SER A 3 -12.11 -47.46 26.28
CA SER A 3 -12.55 -46.13 25.82
C SER A 3 -12.04 -45.05 26.79
N ALA A 4 -10.77 -44.66 26.72
CA ALA A 4 -10.24 -43.49 27.45
C ALA A 4 -8.87 -42.99 26.93
N HIS A 5 -8.65 -42.90 25.61
CA HIS A 5 -7.34 -42.43 25.11
C HIS A 5 -7.33 -41.52 23.87
N THR A 6 -8.43 -40.84 23.56
CA THR A 6 -8.51 -39.96 22.38
C THR A 6 -9.12 -38.60 22.69
N ALA A 7 -8.63 -37.89 23.72
CA ALA A 7 -9.12 -36.55 24.06
C ALA A 7 -8.05 -35.55 24.55
N THR A 8 -6.76 -35.81 24.36
CA THR A 8 -5.69 -34.97 24.95
C THR A 8 -4.74 -34.31 23.96
N LEU A 9 -4.94 -34.44 22.64
CA LEU A 9 -3.99 -33.92 21.64
C LEU A 9 -4.44 -32.66 20.88
N GLU A 10 -5.70 -32.22 20.98
CA GLU A 10 -6.18 -31.02 20.27
C GLU A 10 -6.00 -29.70 21.06
N GLY A 11 -5.68 -29.74 22.36
CA GLY A 11 -5.54 -28.55 23.21
C GLY A 11 -4.11 -27.98 23.36
N ALA A 12 -3.08 -28.67 22.86
CA ALA A 12 -1.68 -28.27 23.04
C ALA A 12 -1.08 -27.48 21.85
N GLY A 13 -1.69 -27.60 20.66
CA GLY A 13 -1.25 -26.87 19.46
C GLY A 13 -1.70 -25.41 19.41
N THR A 14 -2.86 -25.09 20.00
CA THR A 14 -3.41 -23.73 20.01
C THR A 14 -2.68 -22.80 20.98
N SER A 15 -2.30 -23.29 22.16
CA SER A 15 -1.61 -22.49 23.19
C SER A 15 -0.16 -22.15 22.83
N THR A 16 0.50 -23.00 22.04
CA THR A 16 1.88 -22.76 21.57
C THR A 16 1.91 -21.76 20.41
N ASP A 17 0.97 -21.84 19.47
CA ASP A 17 0.83 -20.85 18.39
C ASP A 17 0.40 -19.46 18.92
N GLU A 18 -0.51 -19.41 19.89
CA GLU A 18 -0.91 -18.14 20.54
C GLU A 18 0.26 -17.50 21.31
N ALA A 19 1.03 -18.29 22.06
CA ALA A 19 2.22 -17.80 22.77
C ALA A 19 3.30 -17.30 21.80
N LEU A 20 3.51 -18.02 20.69
CA LEU A 20 4.44 -17.62 19.63
C LEU A 20 4.00 -16.31 18.98
N GLN A 21 2.71 -16.18 18.62
CA GLN A 21 2.14 -14.96 18.05
C GLN A 21 2.24 -13.77 19.01
N GLU A 22 1.98 -13.99 20.30
CA GLU A 22 2.10 -12.95 21.32
C GLU A 22 3.54 -12.48 21.50
N GLU A 23 4.51 -13.40 21.47
CA GLU A 23 5.93 -13.03 21.51
C GLU A 23 6.38 -12.29 20.24
N PHE A 24 5.92 -12.73 19.07
CA PHE A 24 6.15 -11.99 17.82
C PHE A 24 5.55 -10.58 17.88
N ARG A 25 4.32 -10.43 18.38
CA ARG A 25 3.65 -9.14 18.56
C ARG A 25 4.45 -8.21 19.46
N LYS A 26 4.93 -8.71 20.61
CA LYS A 26 5.78 -7.94 21.54
C LYS A 26 7.07 -7.44 20.88
N ARG A 27 7.73 -8.29 20.08
CA ARG A 27 8.95 -7.90 19.33
C ARG A 27 8.67 -6.77 18.34
N PHE A 28 7.56 -6.82 17.61
CA PHE A 28 7.20 -5.74 16.68
C PHE A 28 6.82 -4.43 17.37
N VAL A 29 6.15 -4.49 18.53
CA VAL A 29 5.87 -3.29 19.34
C VAL A 29 7.16 -2.63 19.81
N ALA A 30 8.12 -3.42 20.30
CA ALA A 30 9.42 -2.91 20.76
C ALA A 30 10.24 -2.32 19.62
N LEU A 31 10.25 -2.96 18.44
CA LEU A 31 10.93 -2.39 17.27
C LEU A 31 10.24 -1.10 16.78
N ALA A 32 8.91 -1.00 16.91
CA ALA A 32 8.18 0.21 16.52
C ALA A 32 8.51 1.40 17.42
N SER A 33 8.69 1.21 18.73
CA SER A 33 9.09 2.31 19.60
C SER A 33 10.48 2.83 19.21
N VAL A 34 11.43 1.95 18.92
CA VAL A 34 12.77 2.33 18.41
C VAL A 34 12.65 3.10 17.10
N ALA A 35 11.83 2.62 16.15
CA ALA A 35 11.62 3.31 14.89
C ALA A 35 11.02 4.71 15.08
N HIS A 36 10.09 4.89 16.02
CA HIS A 36 9.57 6.22 16.36
C HIS A 36 10.65 7.17 16.87
N GLU A 37 11.55 6.69 17.73
CA GLU A 37 12.67 7.48 18.26
C GLU A 37 13.67 7.90 17.16
N LEU A 38 13.80 7.10 16.08
CA LEU A 38 14.64 7.45 14.93
C LEU A 38 14.04 8.58 14.06
N LYS A 39 12.72 8.83 14.11
CA LYS A 39 12.08 9.85 13.27
C LYS A 39 12.58 11.26 13.57
N THR A 40 12.72 11.58 14.86
CA THR A 40 13.15 12.91 15.32
C THR A 40 14.58 13.27 14.90
N PRO A 41 15.62 12.45 15.18
CA PRO A 41 16.98 12.77 14.76
C PRO A 41 17.12 12.81 13.23
N LEU A 42 16.35 12.01 12.48
CA LEU A 42 16.34 12.08 11.02
C LEU A 42 15.73 13.39 10.50
N ALA A 43 14.63 13.86 11.10
CA ALA A 43 14.05 15.15 10.75
C ALA A 43 15.05 16.31 11.00
N VAL A 44 15.79 16.24 12.11
CA VAL A 44 16.84 17.22 12.42
C VAL A 44 17.99 17.16 11.42
N MET A 45 18.51 15.97 11.10
CA MET A 45 19.58 15.81 10.09
C MET A 45 19.13 16.27 8.70
N GLY A 46 17.90 15.95 8.30
CA GLY A 46 17.30 16.41 7.04
C GLY A 46 17.21 17.94 7.00
N GLY A 47 16.67 18.55 8.06
CA GLY A 47 16.53 20.00 8.15
C GLY A 47 17.85 20.76 8.09
N TYR A 48 18.90 20.29 8.76
CA TYR A 48 20.24 20.91 8.65
C TYR A 48 20.86 20.72 7.26
N THR A 49 20.67 19.56 6.64
CA THR A 49 21.17 19.29 5.28
C THR A 49 20.47 20.21 4.27
N GLU A 50 19.16 20.41 4.42
CA GLU A 50 18.36 21.35 3.60
C GLU A 50 18.77 22.81 3.84
N LEU A 51 19.03 23.20 5.08
CA LEU A 51 19.54 24.53 5.43
C LEU A 51 20.91 24.80 4.77
N LEU A 52 21.81 23.81 4.78
CA LEU A 52 23.10 23.90 4.10
C LEU A 52 22.92 24.00 2.58
N LEU A 53 22.08 23.15 1.99
CA LEU A 53 21.83 23.12 0.54
C LEU A 53 21.18 24.41 0.02
N SER A 54 20.31 25.03 0.81
CA SER A 54 19.66 26.32 0.49
C SER A 54 20.59 27.53 0.63
N GLY A 55 21.80 27.33 1.17
CA GLY A 55 22.78 28.40 1.38
C GLY A 55 22.51 29.28 2.60
N GLY A 56 21.58 28.89 3.48
CA GLY A 56 21.17 29.69 4.65
C GLY A 56 22.28 29.91 5.70
N VAL A 57 23.38 29.14 5.61
CA VAL A 57 24.57 29.27 6.47
C VAL A 57 25.86 29.56 5.67
N GLY A 58 25.72 29.94 4.40
CA GLY A 58 26.84 30.31 3.53
C GLY A 58 26.90 29.52 2.20
N PRO A 59 27.72 29.98 1.24
CA PRO A 59 27.83 29.34 -0.06
C PRO A 59 28.57 27.99 0.03
N LEU A 60 28.05 27.00 -0.70
CA LEU A 60 28.69 25.69 -0.85
C LEU A 60 29.47 25.61 -2.16
N ASN A 61 30.65 25.01 -2.11
CA ASN A 61 31.36 24.63 -3.33
C ASN A 61 30.69 23.39 -4.00
N PRO A 62 30.97 23.11 -5.28
CA PRO A 62 30.30 22.02 -6.00
C PRO A 62 30.46 20.64 -5.35
N ARG A 63 31.63 20.34 -4.76
CA ARG A 63 31.86 19.05 -4.07
C ARG A 63 31.04 18.94 -2.80
N GLN A 64 30.99 19.99 -1.99
CA GLN A 64 30.18 20.04 -0.77
C GLN A 64 28.70 19.85 -1.09
N ARG A 65 28.21 20.54 -2.14
CA ARG A 65 26.83 20.39 -2.60
C ARG A 65 26.53 18.95 -3.01
N GLY A 66 27.41 18.29 -3.75
CA GLY A 66 27.25 16.88 -4.14
C GLY A 66 27.12 15.95 -2.94
N VAL A 67 28.03 16.07 -1.96
CA VAL A 67 27.99 15.26 -0.72
C VAL A 67 26.69 15.50 0.05
N LEU A 68 26.26 16.76 0.21
CA LEU A 68 25.03 17.08 0.92
C LEU A 68 23.78 16.58 0.19
N GLN A 69 23.76 16.58 -1.14
CA GLN A 69 22.68 15.98 -1.93
C GLN A 69 22.60 14.46 -1.71
N GLU A 70 23.74 13.76 -1.66
CA GLU A 70 23.79 12.33 -1.35
C GLU A 70 23.32 12.04 0.09
N MET A 71 23.75 12.85 1.06
CA MET A 71 23.30 12.77 2.45
C MET A 71 21.79 12.99 2.56
N MET A 72 21.25 14.03 1.90
CA MET A 72 19.81 14.32 1.89
C MET A 72 19.02 13.14 1.30
N ALA A 73 19.46 12.62 0.16
CA ALA A 73 18.85 11.46 -0.47
C ALA A 73 18.90 10.22 0.43
N SER A 74 19.96 10.04 1.21
CA SER A 74 20.08 8.93 2.17
C SER A 74 19.17 9.09 3.38
N SER A 75 19.11 10.29 3.96
CA SER A 75 18.19 10.63 5.05
C SER A 75 16.74 10.41 4.66
N GLU A 76 16.36 10.81 3.44
CA GLU A 76 14.99 10.64 2.95
C GLU A 76 14.62 9.17 2.73
N ARG A 77 15.56 8.35 2.22
CA ARG A 77 15.39 6.90 2.14
C ARG A 77 15.17 6.27 3.52
N LEU A 78 15.94 6.70 4.51
CA LEU A 78 15.84 6.18 5.88
C LEU A 78 14.56 6.66 6.57
N ARG A 79 14.13 7.90 6.35
CA ARG A 79 12.84 8.43 6.82
C ARG A 79 11.68 7.59 6.28
N LYS A 80 11.68 7.30 4.97
CA LYS A 80 10.68 6.43 4.35
C LYS A 80 10.70 5.02 4.94
N PHE A 81 11.87 4.45 5.20
CA PHE A 81 11.96 3.15 5.85
C PHE A 81 11.31 3.13 7.23
N VAL A 82 11.62 4.12 8.07
CA VAL A 82 11.03 4.25 9.41
C VAL A 82 9.51 4.35 9.31
N GLU A 83 8.99 5.14 8.37
CA GLU A 83 7.56 5.32 8.15
C GLU A 83 6.86 4.04 7.65
N ASP A 84 7.45 3.37 6.66
CA ASP A 84 6.95 2.09 6.14
C ASP A 84 6.98 1.01 7.24
N PHE A 85 8.05 0.97 8.06
CA PHE A 85 8.19 0.00 9.16
C PHE A 85 7.19 0.25 10.29
N LEU A 86 6.97 1.51 10.68
CA LEU A 86 5.94 1.86 11.68
C LEU A 86 4.55 1.49 11.19
N SER A 87 4.24 1.79 9.93
CA SER A 87 2.97 1.39 9.30
C SER A 87 2.81 -0.13 9.31
N PHE A 88 3.88 -0.85 8.95
CA PHE A 88 3.91 -2.30 8.98
C PHE A 88 3.70 -2.89 10.38
N SER A 89 4.39 -2.36 11.39
CA SER A 89 4.27 -2.83 12.78
C SER A 89 2.90 -2.54 13.38
N ALA A 90 2.31 -1.37 13.08
CA ALA A 90 0.94 -1.05 13.48
C ALA A 90 -0.07 -2.06 12.93
N MET A 91 0.15 -2.55 11.70
CA MET A 91 -0.69 -3.59 11.10
C MET A 91 -0.48 -4.97 11.75
N GLN A 92 0.75 -5.36 12.05
CA GLN A 92 1.05 -6.66 12.69
C GLN A 92 0.53 -6.77 14.13
N THR A 93 0.38 -5.63 14.80
CA THR A 93 -0.03 -5.60 16.22
C THR A 93 -1.54 -5.45 16.40
N GLY A 94 -2.33 -5.51 15.31
CA GLY A 94 -3.79 -5.31 15.34
C GLY A 94 -4.21 -3.86 15.65
N LYS A 95 -3.27 -2.91 15.65
CA LYS A 95 -3.52 -1.50 15.98
C LYS A 95 -3.93 -0.66 14.78
N LEU A 96 -4.13 -1.26 13.61
CA LEU A 96 -4.63 -0.56 12.42
C LEU A 96 -6.07 -0.11 12.67
N LYS A 97 -6.24 1.18 12.97
CA LYS A 97 -7.55 1.82 13.04
C LYS A 97 -7.97 2.28 11.64
N MET A 98 -9.14 1.83 11.21
CA MET A 98 -9.79 2.27 9.98
C MET A 98 -10.79 3.37 10.32
N ASN A 99 -10.72 4.50 9.62
CA ASN A 99 -11.73 5.55 9.72
C ASN A 99 -12.62 5.50 8.47
N ILE A 100 -13.61 4.61 8.49
CA ILE A 100 -14.52 4.42 7.36
C ILE A 100 -15.55 5.54 7.37
N GLU A 101 -15.55 6.34 6.31
CA GLU A 101 -16.46 7.47 6.11
C GLU A 101 -17.05 7.45 4.70
N LEU A 102 -18.20 8.11 4.52
CA LEU A 102 -18.81 8.25 3.20
C LEU A 102 -18.07 9.36 2.44
N ALA A 103 -17.35 9.00 1.38
CA ALA A 103 -16.52 9.92 0.60
C ALA A 103 -16.62 9.69 -0.91
N ASP A 104 -16.20 10.67 -1.71
CA ASP A 104 -16.12 10.57 -3.17
C ASP A 104 -14.76 10.01 -3.59
N LEU A 105 -14.78 8.78 -4.13
CA LEU A 105 -13.58 8.08 -4.56
C LEU A 105 -12.90 8.71 -5.78
N ASN A 106 -13.64 9.39 -6.68
CA ASN A 106 -13.04 10.15 -7.77
C ASN A 106 -12.26 11.34 -7.22
N ALA A 107 -12.83 12.07 -6.27
CA ALA A 107 -12.15 13.19 -5.62
C ALA A 107 -10.87 12.69 -4.92
N THR A 108 -10.95 11.60 -4.16
CA THR A 108 -9.79 10.97 -3.51
C THR A 108 -8.68 10.60 -4.50
N LEU A 109 -9.03 10.00 -5.65
CA LEU A 109 -8.08 9.64 -6.71
C LEU A 109 -7.42 10.89 -7.34
N VAL A 110 -8.22 11.91 -7.63
CA VAL A 110 -7.74 13.16 -8.23
C VAL A 110 -6.78 13.88 -7.29
N GLU A 111 -7.12 13.96 -6.00
CA GLU A 111 -6.28 14.57 -4.96
C GLU A 111 -4.91 13.92 -4.90
N VAL A 112 -4.84 12.59 -4.73
CA VAL A 112 -3.56 11.89 -4.66
C VAL A 112 -2.78 12.03 -5.97
N CYS A 113 -3.40 11.85 -7.14
CA CYS A 113 -2.69 12.01 -8.41
C CYS A 113 -2.15 13.42 -8.62
N ASN A 114 -2.85 14.47 -8.16
CA ASN A 114 -2.37 15.84 -8.24
C ASN A 114 -1.09 16.08 -7.43
N LEU A 115 -0.93 15.44 -6.27
CA LEU A 115 0.30 15.52 -5.47
C LEU A 115 1.51 14.91 -6.19
N TRP A 116 1.29 13.96 -7.08
CA TRP A 116 2.34 13.26 -7.82
C TRP A 116 2.69 13.91 -9.17
N LYS A 117 1.85 14.80 -9.71
CA LYS A 117 2.04 15.41 -11.04
C LYS A 117 3.43 16.03 -11.23
N SER A 118 3.93 16.76 -10.24
CA SER A 118 5.24 17.42 -10.31
C SER A 118 6.41 16.43 -10.39
N GLN A 119 6.35 15.34 -9.63
CA GLN A 119 7.38 14.30 -9.62
C GLN A 119 7.40 13.48 -10.91
N PHE A 120 6.23 13.22 -11.50
CA PHE A 120 6.13 12.61 -12.82
C PHE A 120 6.68 13.53 -13.92
N ALA A 121 6.30 14.81 -13.89
CA ALA A 121 6.78 15.81 -14.83
C ALA A 121 8.31 15.99 -14.77
N SER A 122 8.90 16.03 -13.57
CA SER A 122 10.35 16.17 -13.41
C SER A 122 11.14 14.95 -13.90
N LYS A 123 10.54 13.76 -13.93
CA LYS A 123 11.10 12.55 -14.55
C LYS A 123 10.81 12.45 -16.06
N GLY A 124 10.06 13.39 -16.63
CA GLY A 124 9.61 13.33 -18.03
C GLY A 124 8.61 12.19 -18.30
N VAL A 125 7.81 11.81 -17.30
CA VAL A 125 6.78 10.76 -17.43
C VAL A 125 5.39 11.42 -17.37
N THR A 126 4.48 11.02 -18.27
CA THR A 126 3.12 11.58 -18.31
C THR A 126 2.22 10.86 -17.31
N LEU A 127 1.57 11.58 -16.38
CA LEU A 127 0.52 11.05 -15.52
C LEU A 127 -0.87 11.46 -16.01
N LYS A 128 -1.72 10.48 -16.33
CA LYS A 128 -3.14 10.69 -16.70
C LYS A 128 -4.06 10.15 -15.62
N ILE A 129 -5.19 10.83 -15.44
CA ILE A 129 -6.23 10.44 -14.48
C ILE A 129 -7.49 10.08 -15.28
N VAL A 130 -8.04 8.90 -15.01
CA VAL A 130 -9.22 8.34 -15.68
C VAL A 130 -10.33 8.13 -14.63
N PRO A 131 -11.07 9.18 -14.27
CA PRO A 131 -12.17 9.07 -13.32
C PRO A 131 -13.33 8.25 -13.91
N SER A 132 -14.15 7.64 -13.05
CA SER A 132 -15.40 7.01 -13.49
C SER A 132 -16.55 8.00 -13.41
N ILE A 133 -17.42 7.93 -14.41
CA ILE A 133 -18.68 8.67 -14.44
C ILE A 133 -19.72 7.92 -13.58
N GLY A 134 -20.51 8.65 -12.79
CA GLY A 134 -21.70 8.13 -12.14
C GLY A 134 -21.45 7.20 -10.94
N LEU A 135 -20.27 7.25 -10.32
CA LEU A 135 -20.06 6.56 -9.04
C LEU A 135 -20.66 7.36 -7.88
N PRO A 136 -21.51 6.76 -7.03
CA PRO A 136 -21.98 7.40 -5.82
C PRO A 136 -20.85 7.48 -4.78
N PRO A 137 -20.99 8.32 -3.73
CA PRO A 137 -20.13 8.25 -2.56
C PRO A 137 -20.12 6.85 -1.94
N LEU A 138 -18.96 6.42 -1.46
CA LEU A 138 -18.73 5.08 -0.91
C LEU A 138 -18.18 5.17 0.51
N ALA A 139 -18.44 4.15 1.32
CA ALA A 139 -17.89 4.06 2.67
C ALA A 139 -16.47 3.44 2.62
N PHE A 140 -15.43 4.25 2.84
CA PHE A 140 -14.03 3.82 2.87
C PHE A 140 -13.17 4.78 3.71
N ASP A 141 -11.92 4.41 3.99
CA ASP A 141 -10.94 5.30 4.63
C ASP A 141 -10.13 6.03 3.54
N SER A 142 -10.46 7.30 3.33
CA SER A 142 -9.84 8.15 2.29
C SER A 142 -8.32 8.17 2.39
N LEU A 143 -7.77 8.34 3.60
CA LEU A 143 -6.32 8.45 3.80
C LEU A 143 -5.61 7.12 3.53
N LYS A 144 -6.20 5.99 3.91
CA LYS A 144 -5.63 4.66 3.59
C LYS A 144 -5.74 4.33 2.11
N VAL A 145 -6.82 4.71 1.44
CA VAL A 145 -6.93 4.56 -0.02
C VAL A 145 -5.90 5.42 -0.74
N GLN A 146 -5.72 6.68 -0.33
CA GLN A 146 -4.65 7.54 -0.86
C GLN A 146 -3.28 6.90 -0.64
N HIS A 147 -3.03 6.28 0.51
CA HIS A 147 -1.77 5.57 0.78
C HIS A 147 -1.57 4.36 -0.16
N VAL A 148 -2.61 3.55 -0.40
CA VAL A 148 -2.56 2.46 -1.39
C VAL A 148 -2.18 3.01 -2.76
N VAL A 149 -2.91 4.02 -3.25
CA VAL A 149 -2.66 4.63 -4.58
C VAL A 149 -1.27 5.25 -4.65
N SER A 150 -0.82 5.93 -3.59
CA SER A 150 0.52 6.52 -3.49
C SER A 150 1.63 5.46 -3.62
N ASN A 151 1.48 4.30 -2.98
CA ASN A 151 2.43 3.20 -3.14
C ASN A 151 2.46 2.65 -4.57
N LEU A 152 1.32 2.59 -5.25
CA LEU A 152 1.25 2.16 -6.65
C LEU A 152 1.87 3.21 -7.59
N LEU A 153 1.57 4.50 -7.40
CA LEU A 153 2.14 5.61 -8.16
C LEU A 153 3.66 5.72 -7.96
N GLN A 154 4.16 5.49 -6.75
CA GLN A 154 5.59 5.47 -6.48
C GLN A 154 6.29 4.35 -7.26
N ASN A 155 5.69 3.17 -7.31
CA ASN A 155 6.23 2.06 -8.12
C ASN A 155 6.21 2.41 -9.61
N ALA A 156 5.10 2.95 -10.11
CA ALA A 156 4.98 3.37 -11.49
C ALA A 156 6.03 4.45 -11.85
N LEU A 157 6.19 5.48 -11.01
CA LEU A 157 7.22 6.51 -11.17
C LEU A 157 8.61 5.90 -11.15
N LYS A 158 8.89 4.93 -10.27
CA LYS A 158 10.20 4.30 -10.15
C LYS A 158 10.59 3.54 -11.42
N PHE A 159 9.68 2.75 -12.00
CA PHE A 159 10.01 1.81 -13.08
C PHE A 159 9.69 2.30 -14.49
N THR A 160 8.83 3.32 -14.64
CA THR A 160 8.56 3.91 -15.95
C THR A 160 9.76 4.75 -16.40
N LEU A 161 10.22 4.55 -17.62
CA LEU A 161 11.31 5.32 -18.22
C LEU A 161 10.80 6.69 -18.68
N GLU A 162 11.72 7.64 -18.88
CA GLU A 162 11.42 8.95 -19.46
C GLU A 162 10.70 8.81 -20.82
N GLY A 163 9.70 9.67 -21.07
CA GLY A 163 8.80 9.58 -22.22
C GLY A 163 7.66 8.56 -22.05
N GLY A 164 7.68 7.76 -20.98
CA GLY A 164 6.62 6.81 -20.67
C GLY A 164 5.33 7.46 -20.15
N THR A 165 4.29 6.64 -19.99
CA THR A 165 2.98 7.07 -19.49
C THR A 165 2.55 6.22 -18.30
N VAL A 166 1.94 6.88 -17.32
CA VAL A 166 1.24 6.27 -16.19
C VAL A 166 -0.20 6.76 -16.19
N GLU A 167 -1.15 5.86 -16.04
CA GLU A 167 -2.58 6.13 -16.00
C GLU A 167 -3.13 5.59 -14.69
N ALA A 168 -3.88 6.41 -13.95
CA ALA A 168 -4.56 6.00 -12.74
C ALA A 168 -6.06 6.20 -12.93
N GLY A 169 -6.86 5.18 -12.64
CA GLY A 169 -8.29 5.23 -12.87
C GLY A 169 -9.08 4.32 -11.98
N LEU A 170 -10.39 4.42 -12.11
CA LEU A 170 -11.32 3.58 -11.38
C LEU A 170 -12.57 3.34 -12.21
N GLU A 171 -13.29 2.25 -11.92
CA GLU A 171 -14.52 1.88 -12.62
C GLU A 171 -15.42 0.98 -11.75
N PRO A 172 -16.75 1.02 -11.92
CA PRO A 172 -17.66 0.09 -11.28
C PRO A 172 -17.30 -1.35 -11.66
N PHE A 173 -17.29 -2.26 -10.69
CA PHE A 173 -16.87 -3.64 -10.91
C PHE A 173 -17.76 -4.63 -10.16
N PHE A 174 -18.12 -5.72 -10.84
CA PHE A 174 -18.79 -6.85 -10.20
C PHE A 174 -17.75 -7.88 -9.76
N TRP A 175 -17.57 -8.00 -8.44
CA TRP A 175 -16.68 -8.94 -7.81
C TRP A 175 -17.46 -10.11 -7.20
N GLU A 176 -17.40 -11.27 -7.84
CA GLU A 176 -17.99 -12.49 -7.31
C GLU A 176 -17.18 -13.00 -6.11
N ARG A 177 -17.66 -12.73 -4.90
CA ARG A 177 -17.15 -13.39 -3.69
C ARG A 177 -17.74 -14.80 -3.62
N ARG A 178 -16.87 -15.81 -3.58
CA ARG A 178 -17.25 -17.14 -3.06
C ARG A 178 -17.58 -16.98 -1.57
N SER A 179 -18.81 -16.59 -1.25
CA SER A 179 -19.34 -16.64 0.11
C SER A 179 -19.67 -18.09 0.46
N THR A 180 -19.08 -18.62 1.51
CA THR A 180 -19.49 -19.89 2.15
C THR A 180 -20.71 -19.73 3.06
N HIS A 181 -21.29 -18.52 3.18
CA HIS A 181 -22.41 -18.23 4.06
C HIS A 181 -23.70 -17.94 3.29
N ALA A 182 -24.71 -18.74 3.64
CA ALA A 182 -26.16 -18.78 3.39
C ALA A 182 -26.79 -17.85 2.33
N PRO A 183 -27.80 -18.35 1.58
CA PRO A 183 -28.55 -17.55 0.61
C PRO A 183 -29.27 -16.38 1.30
N LEU A 184 -29.03 -15.17 0.79
CA LEU A 184 -29.66 -13.91 1.23
C LEU A 184 -31.19 -13.98 1.17
N SER A 185 -31.84 -13.50 2.25
CA SER A 185 -33.29 -13.38 2.40
C SER A 185 -33.92 -12.42 1.38
N GLY A 186 -35.13 -12.72 0.93
CA GLY A 186 -35.80 -12.10 -0.22
C GLY A 186 -36.09 -10.59 -0.14
N LYS A 187 -35.94 -9.94 1.02
CA LYS A 187 -36.07 -8.48 1.16
C LYS A 187 -34.84 -7.72 0.66
N ASP A 188 -33.63 -8.27 0.79
CA ASP A 188 -32.39 -7.63 0.32
C ASP A 188 -32.24 -7.64 -1.21
N ARG A 189 -32.94 -8.58 -1.88
CA ARG A 189 -32.91 -8.69 -3.35
C ARG A 189 -33.57 -7.50 -4.05
N ARG A 190 -34.61 -6.90 -3.48
CA ARG A 190 -35.32 -5.75 -4.10
C ARG A 190 -34.57 -4.43 -3.97
N SER A 191 -33.78 -4.25 -2.91
CA SER A 191 -32.91 -3.08 -2.70
C SER A 191 -31.62 -3.17 -3.56
N ARG A 192 -31.05 -4.37 -3.73
CA ARG A 192 -29.83 -4.60 -4.53
C ARG A 192 -30.04 -4.69 -6.04
N ALA A 193 -31.27 -4.81 -6.52
CA ALA A 193 -31.59 -4.95 -7.94
C ALA A 193 -31.18 -3.74 -8.82
N GLY A 194 -30.75 -2.62 -8.23
CA GLY A 194 -30.32 -1.42 -8.96
C GLY A 194 -28.80 -1.23 -9.10
N LEU A 195 -27.96 -2.00 -8.41
CA LEU A 195 -26.50 -1.89 -8.51
C LEU A 195 -25.95 -3.10 -9.26
N ALA A 196 -25.68 -2.95 -10.56
CA ALA A 196 -25.04 -3.98 -11.38
C ALA A 196 -23.61 -4.33 -10.91
N HIS A 197 -23.02 -3.50 -10.05
CA HIS A 197 -21.69 -3.66 -9.47
C HIS A 197 -21.78 -3.69 -7.93
N ASN A 198 -20.98 -4.54 -7.30
CA ASN A 198 -20.89 -4.67 -5.84
C ASN A 198 -19.55 -4.17 -5.27
N SER A 199 -18.69 -3.64 -6.14
CA SER A 199 -17.38 -3.10 -5.81
C SER A 199 -16.98 -2.03 -6.83
N VAL A 200 -15.90 -1.31 -6.53
CA VAL A 200 -15.19 -0.45 -7.47
C VAL A 200 -13.79 -0.98 -7.65
N ARG A 201 -13.34 -1.09 -8.90
CA ARG A 201 -11.96 -1.43 -9.26
C ARG A 201 -11.18 -0.14 -9.44
N ILE A 202 -10.12 0.03 -8.67
CA ILE A 202 -9.14 1.11 -8.80
C ILE A 202 -7.87 0.50 -9.39
N TRP A 203 -7.22 1.21 -10.29
CA TRP A 203 -6.03 0.70 -10.97
C TRP A 203 -5.01 1.80 -11.26
N VAL A 204 -3.74 1.39 -11.33
CA VAL A 204 -2.61 2.20 -11.81
C VAL A 204 -1.88 1.38 -12.86
N ARG A 205 -1.81 1.90 -14.08
CA ARG A 205 -1.15 1.31 -15.24
C ARG A 205 0.09 2.11 -15.59
N ASP A 206 1.20 1.44 -15.86
CA ASP A 206 2.45 2.04 -16.32
C ASP A 206 2.94 1.39 -17.62
N THR A 207 3.80 2.11 -18.35
CA THR A 207 4.51 1.61 -19.54
C THR A 207 5.96 1.23 -19.21
N GLY A 208 6.22 0.72 -17.99
CA GLY A 208 7.53 0.28 -17.54
C GLY A 208 7.96 -1.08 -18.11
N PRO A 209 8.97 -1.73 -17.52
CA PRO A 209 9.55 -2.98 -18.03
C PRO A 209 8.62 -4.20 -17.89
N GLY A 210 7.52 -4.08 -17.15
CA GLY A 210 6.65 -5.21 -16.80
C GLY A 210 7.28 -6.19 -15.80
N ILE A 211 6.49 -7.19 -15.41
CA ILE A 211 6.82 -8.17 -14.37
C ILE A 211 6.43 -9.56 -14.86
N ALA A 212 7.36 -10.53 -14.78
CA ALA A 212 7.09 -11.92 -15.13
C ALA A 212 6.06 -12.56 -14.19
N ALA A 213 5.23 -13.45 -14.73
CA ALA A 213 4.09 -14.06 -14.02
C ALA A 213 4.49 -14.78 -12.72
N GLU A 214 5.68 -15.40 -12.68
CA GLU A 214 6.24 -16.07 -11.51
C GLU A 214 6.35 -15.14 -10.28
N TYR A 215 6.49 -13.83 -10.48
CA TYR A 215 6.62 -12.85 -9.42
C TYR A 215 5.30 -12.22 -8.97
N HIS A 216 4.20 -12.41 -9.70
CA HIS A 216 2.94 -11.66 -9.48
C HIS A 216 2.37 -11.82 -8.07
N GLN A 217 2.58 -12.98 -7.44
CA GLN A 217 2.16 -13.20 -6.05
C GLN A 217 3.22 -12.69 -5.06
N GLU A 218 4.49 -12.99 -5.33
CA GLU A 218 5.60 -12.69 -4.43
C GLU A 218 5.81 -11.19 -4.22
N ILE A 219 5.54 -10.33 -5.22
CA ILE A 219 5.76 -8.88 -5.08
C ILE A 219 4.92 -8.22 -3.98
N PHE A 220 3.87 -8.90 -3.48
CA PHE A 220 3.05 -8.42 -2.36
C PHE A 220 3.49 -8.99 -1.00
N GLU A 221 4.49 -9.86 -0.97
CA GLU A 221 5.06 -10.39 0.26
C GLU A 221 5.94 -9.35 0.96
N ASP A 222 6.04 -9.54 2.28
CA ASP A 222 6.79 -8.64 3.14
C ASP A 222 8.28 -8.67 2.77
N PHE A 223 8.89 -7.50 2.59
CA PHE A 223 10.32 -7.35 2.27
C PHE A 223 10.74 -7.97 0.93
N ARG A 224 9.79 -8.29 0.05
CA ARG A 224 10.11 -8.85 -1.27
C ARG A 224 10.46 -7.75 -2.27
N MET A 225 11.58 -7.94 -2.96
CA MET A 225 12.00 -7.10 -4.08
C MET A 225 12.58 -7.96 -5.19
N LEU A 226 12.20 -7.62 -6.43
CA LEU A 226 12.75 -8.29 -7.60
C LEU A 226 14.24 -7.96 -7.78
N PRO A 227 15.06 -8.90 -8.30
CA PRO A 227 16.50 -8.69 -8.43
C PRO A 227 16.87 -7.42 -9.21
N TYR A 228 16.14 -7.11 -10.28
CA TYR A 228 16.34 -5.88 -11.05
C TYR A 228 15.89 -4.63 -10.30
N ALA A 229 14.85 -4.73 -9.45
CA ALA A 229 14.33 -3.62 -8.67
C ALA A 229 15.30 -3.12 -7.58
N LYS A 230 16.26 -3.95 -7.16
CA LYS A 230 17.34 -3.60 -6.23
C LYS A 230 18.39 -2.67 -6.85
N LYS A 231 18.55 -2.70 -8.17
CA LYS A 231 19.54 -1.88 -8.90
C LYS A 231 19.04 -0.47 -9.20
N VAL A 232 17.76 -0.20 -9.02
CA VAL A 232 17.16 1.11 -9.29
C VAL A 232 17.46 2.06 -8.13
N THR A 233 18.05 3.21 -8.41
CA THR A 233 18.31 4.27 -7.43
C THR A 233 17.02 4.67 -6.71
N GLY A 234 17.05 4.73 -5.37
CA GLY A 234 15.85 5.00 -4.58
C GLY A 234 14.94 3.77 -4.40
N ALA A 235 15.47 2.55 -4.58
CA ALA A 235 14.72 1.35 -4.27
C ALA A 235 14.30 1.28 -2.79
N GLY A 236 12.98 1.29 -2.55
CA GLY A 236 12.41 0.98 -1.24
C GLY A 236 12.62 -0.48 -0.83
N ILE A 237 12.24 -0.82 0.40
CA ILE A 237 12.65 -2.06 1.09
C ILE A 237 11.70 -3.25 0.84
N GLY A 238 10.76 -3.10 -0.11
CA GLY A 238 9.77 -4.13 -0.41
C GLY A 238 8.57 -4.16 0.53
N LEU A 239 8.32 -3.09 1.30
CA LEU A 239 7.15 -2.99 2.17
C LEU A 239 5.95 -2.31 1.52
N GLY A 240 6.14 -1.43 0.54
CA GLY A 240 5.05 -0.62 -0.03
C GLY A 240 3.87 -1.44 -0.57
N LEU A 241 4.13 -2.49 -1.35
CA LEU A 241 3.07 -3.37 -1.89
C LEU A 241 2.45 -4.27 -0.80
N ALA A 242 3.22 -4.70 0.20
CA ALA A 242 2.69 -5.44 1.34
C ALA A 242 1.75 -4.57 2.19
N ILE A 243 2.12 -3.32 2.46
CA ILE A 243 1.28 -2.31 3.11
C ILE A 243 0.01 -2.07 2.30
N ALA A 244 0.14 -1.86 0.98
CA ALA A 244 -1.01 -1.69 0.09
C ALA A 244 -1.97 -2.89 0.16
N ARG A 245 -1.44 -4.12 0.11
CA ARG A 245 -2.25 -5.34 0.24
C ARG A 245 -3.03 -5.38 1.55
N ARG A 246 -2.39 -5.07 2.67
CA ARG A 246 -3.06 -5.06 3.99
C ARG A 246 -4.12 -3.98 4.13
N LEU A 247 -3.84 -2.77 3.64
CA LEU A 247 -4.83 -1.69 3.65
C LEU A 247 -6.05 -2.05 2.79
N VAL A 248 -5.83 -2.65 1.61
CA VAL A 248 -6.92 -3.15 0.77
C VAL A 248 -7.70 -4.25 1.47
N GLN A 249 -7.02 -5.21 2.11
CA GLN A 249 -7.66 -6.28 2.89
C GLN A 249 -8.46 -5.74 4.09
N ALA A 250 -7.98 -4.69 4.77
CA ALA A 250 -8.69 -4.03 5.86
C ALA A 250 -10.00 -3.34 5.41
N HIS A 251 -10.10 -2.97 4.13
CA HIS A 251 -11.36 -2.55 3.50
C HIS A 251 -12.22 -3.74 3.01
N GLY A 252 -11.80 -4.98 3.29
CA GLY A 252 -12.40 -6.19 2.74
C GLY A 252 -12.12 -6.39 1.25
N GLY A 253 -11.19 -5.66 0.65
CA GLY A 253 -10.87 -5.69 -0.78
C GLY A 253 -9.93 -6.81 -1.20
N LYS A 254 -9.51 -6.74 -2.47
CA LYS A 254 -8.46 -7.59 -3.05
C LYS A 254 -7.55 -6.75 -3.94
N ILE A 255 -6.23 -7.01 -3.91
CA ILE A 255 -5.22 -6.39 -4.79
C ILE A 255 -4.57 -7.46 -5.66
N TRP A 256 -4.24 -7.13 -6.90
CA TRP A 256 -3.49 -7.99 -7.84
C TRP A 256 -2.77 -7.13 -8.89
N ILE A 257 -2.05 -7.81 -9.78
CA ILE A 257 -1.35 -7.21 -10.91
C ILE A 257 -1.73 -7.94 -12.21
N GLU A 258 -1.80 -7.19 -13.30
CA GLU A 258 -1.85 -7.65 -14.67
C GLU A 258 -0.60 -7.09 -15.36
N SER A 259 0.38 -7.94 -15.69
CA SER A 259 1.65 -7.48 -16.26
C SER A 259 2.34 -8.56 -17.07
N GLU A 260 3.00 -8.13 -18.15
CA GLU A 260 3.85 -8.96 -18.98
C GLU A 260 5.19 -8.24 -19.21
N PRO A 261 6.33 -8.95 -19.23
CA PRO A 261 7.62 -8.35 -19.56
C PRO A 261 7.56 -7.57 -20.88
N GLY A 262 8.07 -6.33 -20.88
CA GLY A 262 8.09 -5.42 -22.02
C GLY A 262 6.79 -4.64 -22.29
N HIS A 263 5.69 -4.96 -21.60
CA HIS A 263 4.36 -4.36 -21.86
C HIS A 263 3.85 -3.48 -20.71
N GLY A 264 4.68 -3.22 -19.71
CA GLY A 264 4.31 -2.46 -18.52
C GLY A 264 3.53 -3.28 -17.49
N SER A 265 2.96 -2.58 -16.51
CA SER A 265 2.23 -3.21 -15.42
C SER A 265 0.92 -2.49 -15.15
N LYS A 266 -0.11 -3.23 -14.76
CA LYS A 266 -1.38 -2.69 -14.28
C LYS A 266 -1.69 -3.29 -12.91
N PHE A 267 -1.45 -2.50 -11.87
CA PHE A 267 -1.84 -2.85 -10.51
C PHE A 267 -3.31 -2.51 -10.30
N CYS A 268 -4.09 -3.44 -9.78
CA CYS A 268 -5.52 -3.28 -9.55
C CYS A 268 -5.87 -3.63 -8.11
N PHE A 269 -6.79 -2.89 -7.52
CA PHE A 269 -7.44 -3.29 -6.27
C PHE A 269 -8.93 -3.01 -6.27
N LEU A 270 -9.66 -3.72 -5.42
CA LEU A 270 -11.11 -3.61 -5.27
C LEU A 270 -11.46 -3.00 -3.92
N LEU A 271 -12.39 -2.06 -3.94
CA LEU A 271 -13.11 -1.60 -2.76
C LEU A 271 -14.57 -2.07 -2.85
N PRO A 272 -15.05 -2.90 -1.90
CA PRO A 272 -16.46 -3.26 -1.83
C PRO A 272 -17.33 -2.01 -1.59
N VAL A 273 -18.51 -1.93 -2.25
CA VAL A 273 -19.46 -0.83 -2.00
C VAL A 273 -20.01 -0.87 -0.57
N GLN A 274 -20.07 -2.05 0.03
CA GLN A 274 -20.32 -2.28 1.44
C GLN A 274 -19.11 -3.04 2.01
N PRO A 275 -18.22 -2.38 2.77
CA PRO A 275 -17.11 -3.08 3.41
C PRO A 275 -17.69 -4.07 4.43
N ASN A 276 -17.35 -5.35 4.30
CA ASN A 276 -17.67 -6.35 5.31
C ASN A 276 -16.61 -6.20 6.42
N LEU A 277 -16.88 -5.34 7.40
CA LEU A 277 -16.02 -5.16 8.57
C LEU A 277 -16.25 -6.35 9.52
N GLU A 278 -15.66 -7.50 9.21
CA GLU A 278 -15.57 -8.60 10.17
C GLU A 278 -14.52 -8.20 11.22
N GLY A 279 -14.95 -7.83 12.43
CA GLY A 279 -14.01 -7.52 13.52
C GLY A 279 -14.49 -6.73 14.73
N GLU A 280 -15.75 -6.30 14.83
CA GLU A 280 -16.31 -5.72 16.05
C GLU A 280 -17.54 -6.50 16.52
N ARG A 281 -17.30 -7.61 17.20
CA ARG A 281 -18.19 -8.16 18.22
C ARG A 281 -17.36 -8.68 19.39
#